data_AF-A0A368N6H8-F1
#
_entry.id   AF-A0A368N6H8-F1
#
_cell.length_a   1.000
_cell.length_b   1.000
_cell.length_c   1.000
_cell.angle_alpha   90.00
_cell.angle_beta   90.00
_cell.angle_gamma   90.00
#
_symmetry.space_group_name_H-M   'P 1'
#
loop_
_entity.id
_entity.type
_entity.pdbx_description
1 polymer ?
#
loop_
_entity_poly.entity_id
_entity_poly.type
_entity_poly.pdbx_seq_one_letter_code
_entity_poly.pdbx_strand_id
1 'polypeptide(L)'
;MLPNNSNLTARIQQSIISPPVPTICFFLYMVFTIDFFIRISARIPGVSSIRPTLILVGIISLLLVFNLGRLKEKFQTPTGKILGILFVYIIITIPFVKWPGSVLRENIPDFIRAIVFFYFTLLIVDTNNRLRWFLFIFIGCQTFRVLEPLYLNLTEGYWGSSTYMGGTAHNRLAGGPYDVINGNELGFVIVTLVPFLHYFMIKKSWFIKLIYFSLLGMLLWALVLTMSRGALIALLVVAWFIFKNSTRKPLLIVVAICISIGGWSQMSDIQKDRYLSLTGADVRGAGSASGRVSGIAGELELAMNYPAFGHGVGTTAEAKYHKLGRTQASHSLYAELIIEIGIIGFFIFMRFLYVIYMNLKRIKELIKKSSESDELAEKISFEKDLVLAMTACFWMYVVYSINYWGLSVYYWYLFGGLCAVTTLLIERKATSIDLEQEDKAKGTL
;
A
#
# COMPACT_ATOMS: atom_id res chain seq x y z
N MET A 1 -22.42 19.98 47.77
CA MET A 1 -21.39 20.23 46.75
C MET A 1 -21.60 19.24 45.62
N LEU A 2 -22.30 19.64 44.57
CA LEU A 2 -22.46 18.83 43.36
C LEU A 2 -21.08 18.73 42.68
N PRO A 3 -20.65 17.54 42.22
CA PRO A 3 -19.39 17.43 41.51
C PRO A 3 -19.44 18.30 40.25
N ASN A 4 -18.44 19.17 40.09
CA ASN A 4 -18.28 20.06 38.94
C ASN A 4 -18.51 19.28 37.63
N ASN A 5 -19.51 19.67 36.84
CA ASN A 5 -19.84 19.00 35.58
C ASN A 5 -18.62 18.89 34.64
N SER A 6 -17.70 19.87 34.69
CA SER A 6 -16.43 19.85 33.94
C SER A 6 -15.53 18.64 34.27
N ASN A 7 -15.52 18.17 35.51
CA ASN A 7 -14.76 16.98 35.91
C ASN A 7 -15.44 15.68 35.44
N LEU A 8 -16.77 15.70 35.25
CA LEU A 8 -17.51 14.56 34.74
C LEU A 8 -17.31 14.42 33.23
N THR A 9 -17.37 15.53 32.48
CA THR A 9 -17.04 15.55 31.04
C THR A 9 -15.58 15.16 30.82
N ALA A 10 -14.62 15.67 31.61
CA ALA A 10 -13.21 15.29 31.51
C ALA A 10 -12.94 13.81 31.85
N ARG A 11 -13.68 13.23 32.81
CA ARG A 11 -13.61 11.79 33.12
C ARG A 11 -14.22 10.92 32.02
N ILE A 12 -15.32 11.37 31.40
CA ILE A 12 -15.90 10.72 30.22
C ILE A 12 -14.95 10.84 29.02
N GLN A 13 -14.27 11.98 28.85
CA GLN A 13 -13.27 12.29 27.83
C GLN A 13 -12.01 11.40 27.94
N GLN A 14 -11.58 11.06 29.15
CA GLN A 14 -10.53 10.07 29.40
C GLN A 14 -10.98 8.62 29.20
N SER A 15 -12.28 8.33 29.32
CA SER A 15 -12.81 6.96 29.19
C SER A 15 -12.95 6.49 27.73
N ILE A 16 -13.01 7.42 26.77
CA ILE A 16 -13.29 7.14 25.35
C ILE A 16 -12.01 7.02 24.50
N ILE A 17 -10.90 7.63 24.92
CA ILE A 17 -9.67 7.70 24.11
C ILE A 17 -8.54 6.93 24.79
N SER A 18 -8.15 5.80 24.21
CA SER A 18 -6.99 5.06 24.70
C SER A 18 -5.73 5.94 24.66
N PRO A 19 -4.93 6.02 25.75
CA PRO A 19 -3.73 6.84 25.78
C PRO A 19 -2.70 6.32 24.77
N PRO A 20 -1.85 7.20 24.23
CA PRO A 20 -0.86 6.80 23.24
C PRO A 20 0.12 5.76 23.81
N VAL A 21 0.62 4.88 22.95
CA VAL A 21 1.69 3.95 23.28
C VAL A 21 3.01 4.71 23.52
N PRO A 22 3.94 4.16 24.32
CA PRO A 22 5.23 4.78 24.59
C PRO A 22 5.97 5.21 23.30
N THR A 23 6.63 6.36 23.35
CA THR A 23 7.36 6.94 22.19
C THR A 23 8.40 5.98 21.60
N ILE A 24 9.01 5.13 22.43
CA ILE A 24 9.95 4.10 21.97
C ILE A 24 9.32 3.12 20.96
N CYS A 25 8.02 2.78 21.10
CA CYS A 25 7.33 1.93 20.14
C CYS A 25 7.27 2.60 18.76
N PHE A 26 6.95 3.89 18.73
CA PHE A 26 6.90 4.67 17.49
C PHE A 26 8.28 4.82 16.87
N PHE A 27 9.30 5.15 17.67
CA PHE A 27 10.67 5.24 17.19
C PHE A 27 11.16 3.93 16.57
N LEU A 28 11.00 2.80 17.26
CA LEU A 28 11.38 1.49 16.74
C LEU A 28 10.59 1.12 15.47
N TYR A 29 9.32 1.49 15.39
CA TYR A 29 8.53 1.28 14.18
C TYR A 29 9.03 2.12 13.00
N MET A 30 9.51 3.34 13.23
CA MET A 30 10.15 4.14 12.18
C MET A 30 11.46 3.50 11.73
N VAL A 31 12.30 3.03 12.66
CA VAL A 31 13.54 2.30 12.33
C VAL A 31 13.22 1.04 11.52
N PHE A 32 12.24 0.26 11.94
CA PHE A 32 11.75 -0.91 11.19
C PHE A 32 11.27 -0.53 9.79
N THR A 33 10.50 0.55 9.64
CA THR A 33 9.98 1.01 8.35
C THR A 33 11.12 1.38 7.40
N ILE A 34 12.12 2.12 7.90
CA ILE A 34 13.30 2.52 7.13
C ILE A 34 14.13 1.29 6.75
N ASP A 35 14.45 0.42 7.71
CA ASP A 35 15.22 -0.79 7.44
C ASP A 35 14.51 -1.71 6.44
N PHE A 36 13.20 -1.93 6.59
CA PHE A 36 12.44 -2.79 5.69
C PHE A 36 12.44 -2.28 4.25
N PHE A 37 12.22 -0.97 4.04
CA PHE A 37 12.10 -0.41 2.70
C PHE A 37 13.43 -0.07 2.04
N ILE A 38 14.40 0.43 2.80
CA ILE A 38 15.71 0.82 2.27
C ILE A 38 16.69 -0.36 2.31
N ARG A 39 16.41 -1.39 3.12
CA ARG A 39 17.27 -2.56 3.35
C ARG A 39 18.62 -2.16 3.94
N ILE A 40 18.61 -1.25 4.91
CA ILE A 40 19.83 -0.74 5.58
C ILE A 40 20.69 -1.89 6.08
N SER A 41 20.06 -2.89 6.70
CA SER A 41 20.77 -4.05 7.25
C SER A 41 21.45 -4.92 6.19
N ALA A 42 20.97 -4.90 4.95
CA ALA A 42 21.63 -5.59 3.83
C ALA A 42 22.78 -4.78 3.23
N ARG A 43 22.81 -3.46 3.47
CA ARG A 43 23.84 -2.54 2.99
C ARG A 43 25.09 -2.51 3.86
N ILE A 44 24.98 -2.96 5.11
CA ILE A 44 26.10 -2.97 6.06
C ILE A 44 26.63 -4.41 6.17
N PRO A 45 27.90 -4.68 5.80
CA PRO A 45 28.50 -5.99 5.94
C PRO A 45 28.38 -6.54 7.37
N GLY A 46 28.01 -7.82 7.51
CA GLY A 46 27.87 -8.50 8.81
C GLY A 46 26.53 -8.28 9.53
N VAL A 47 25.87 -7.14 9.36
CA VAL A 47 24.61 -6.81 10.05
C VAL A 47 23.44 -7.69 9.60
N SER A 48 23.42 -8.13 8.34
CA SER A 48 22.37 -9.03 7.84
C SER A 48 22.33 -10.39 8.57
N SER A 49 23.46 -10.84 9.12
CA SER A 49 23.58 -12.15 9.79
C SER A 49 22.78 -12.22 11.10
N ILE A 50 22.64 -11.09 11.80
CA ILE A 50 21.86 -11.01 13.05
C ILE A 50 20.35 -10.82 12.81
N ARG A 51 19.89 -10.75 11.55
CA ARG A 51 18.48 -10.59 11.17
C ARG A 51 17.77 -9.46 11.95
N PRO A 52 18.29 -8.23 11.90
CA PRO A 52 17.82 -7.11 12.73
C PRO A 52 16.35 -6.76 12.50
N THR A 53 15.83 -6.94 11.29
CA THR A 53 14.40 -6.76 10.99
C THR A 53 13.52 -7.68 11.85
N LEU A 54 13.91 -8.95 12.04
CA LEU A 54 13.18 -9.89 12.90
C LEU A 54 13.29 -9.51 14.39
N ILE A 55 14.48 -9.08 14.82
CA ILE A 55 14.69 -8.59 16.18
C ILE A 55 13.80 -7.37 16.45
N LEU A 56 13.73 -6.41 15.53
CA LEU A 56 12.86 -5.24 15.64
C LEU A 56 11.37 -5.65 15.73
N VAL A 57 10.92 -6.58 14.88
CA VAL A 57 9.55 -7.11 14.96
C VAL A 57 9.29 -7.74 16.33
N GLY A 58 10.22 -8.54 16.85
CA GLY A 58 10.11 -9.17 18.17
C GLY A 58 10.03 -8.16 19.30
N ILE A 59 10.93 -7.17 19.33
CA ILE A 59 10.96 -6.12 20.36
C ILE A 59 9.68 -5.27 20.32
N ILE A 60 9.27 -4.82 19.13
CA ILE A 60 8.04 -4.03 18.98
C ILE A 60 6.82 -4.84 19.44
N SER A 61 6.74 -6.12 19.05
CA SER A 61 5.65 -7.00 19.46
C SER A 61 5.61 -7.19 20.97
N LEU A 62 6.76 -7.42 21.62
CA LEU A 62 6.86 -7.53 23.07
C LEU A 62 6.42 -6.24 23.78
N LEU A 63 6.87 -5.08 23.30
CA LEU A 63 6.45 -3.78 23.84
C LEU A 63 4.93 -3.54 23.69
N LEU A 64 4.35 -3.96 22.57
CA LEU A 64 2.90 -3.88 22.35
C LEU A 64 2.14 -4.81 23.30
N VAL A 65 2.65 -6.01 23.58
CA VAL A 65 2.06 -6.94 24.57
C VAL A 65 2.04 -6.31 25.96
N PHE A 66 3.12 -5.65 26.39
CA PHE A 66 3.15 -4.92 27.66
C PHE A 66 2.21 -3.69 27.71
N ASN A 67 1.66 -3.26 26.56
CA ASN A 67 0.75 -2.13 26.46
C ASN A 67 -0.66 -2.54 25.99
N LEU A 68 -1.04 -3.83 26.07
CA LEU A 68 -2.33 -4.36 25.58
C LEU A 68 -3.55 -3.58 26.07
N GLY A 69 -3.54 -3.08 27.31
CA GLY A 69 -4.62 -2.28 27.87
C GLY A 69 -4.93 -1.02 27.03
N ARG A 70 -3.93 -0.44 26.37
CA ARG A 70 -4.04 0.75 25.50
C ARG A 70 -4.48 0.41 24.06
N LEU A 71 -4.56 -0.87 23.72
CA LEU A 71 -4.74 -1.35 22.35
C LEU A 71 -6.14 -1.94 22.10
N LYS A 72 -6.92 -2.19 23.16
CA LYS A 72 -8.22 -2.88 23.08
C LYS A 72 -9.18 -2.23 22.08
N GLU A 73 -9.29 -0.91 22.10
CA GLU A 73 -10.12 -0.12 21.17
C GLU A 73 -9.72 -0.37 19.71
N LYS A 74 -8.42 -0.48 19.44
CA LYS A 74 -7.87 -0.59 18.09
C LYS A 74 -8.14 -1.96 17.47
N PHE A 75 -8.03 -3.02 18.25
CA PHE A 75 -8.41 -4.37 17.81
C PHE A 75 -9.92 -4.52 17.58
N GLN A 76 -10.74 -3.68 18.21
CA GLN A 76 -12.19 -3.70 18.04
C GLN A 76 -12.67 -2.97 16.77
N THR A 77 -11.80 -2.24 16.09
CA THR A 77 -12.13 -1.62 14.80
C THR A 77 -12.60 -2.68 13.79
N PRO A 78 -13.53 -2.33 12.88
CA PRO A 78 -13.99 -3.25 11.84
C PRO A 78 -12.83 -3.87 11.04
N THR A 79 -11.79 -3.07 10.77
CA THR A 79 -10.61 -3.49 10.01
C THR A 79 -9.71 -4.42 10.81
N GLY A 80 -9.49 -4.14 12.10
CA GLY A 80 -8.75 -5.02 13.00
C GLY A 80 -9.44 -6.39 13.15
N LYS A 81 -10.76 -6.39 13.34
CA LYS A 81 -11.56 -7.62 13.45
C LYS A 81 -11.47 -8.50 12.20
N ILE A 82 -11.71 -7.94 11.01
CA ILE A 82 -11.72 -8.77 9.78
C ILE A 82 -10.33 -9.32 9.45
N LEU A 83 -9.26 -8.56 9.72
CA LEU A 83 -7.90 -9.08 9.52
C LEU A 83 -7.53 -10.13 10.59
N GLY A 84 -7.99 -9.95 11.83
CA GLY A 84 -7.89 -10.97 12.87
C GLY A 84 -8.61 -12.27 12.47
N ILE A 85 -9.81 -12.16 11.88
CA ILE A 85 -10.55 -13.31 11.33
C ILE A 85 -9.75 -13.99 10.22
N LEU A 86 -9.17 -13.24 9.28
CA LEU A 86 -8.32 -13.82 8.23
C LEU A 86 -7.11 -14.56 8.80
N PHE A 87 -6.43 -13.97 9.78
CA PHE A 87 -5.27 -14.56 10.43
C PHE A 87 -5.63 -15.87 11.16
N VAL A 88 -6.70 -15.84 11.95
CA VAL A 88 -7.21 -17.03 12.66
C VAL A 88 -7.66 -18.10 11.67
N TYR A 89 -8.36 -17.72 10.59
CA TYR A 89 -8.74 -18.62 9.51
C TYR A 89 -7.51 -19.33 8.93
N ILE A 90 -6.47 -18.58 8.53
CA ILE A 90 -5.24 -19.15 7.96
C ILE A 90 -4.59 -20.15 8.91
N ILE A 91 -4.52 -19.86 10.21
CA ILE A 91 -3.93 -20.78 11.20
C ILE A 91 -4.76 -22.05 11.36
N ILE A 92 -6.08 -21.90 11.51
CA ILE A 92 -6.99 -23.04 11.72
C ILE A 92 -7.03 -23.94 10.47
N THR A 93 -6.88 -23.37 9.28
CA THR A 93 -6.94 -24.14 8.03
C THR A 93 -5.64 -24.85 7.67
N ILE A 94 -4.52 -24.59 8.34
CA ILE A 94 -3.21 -25.23 8.04
C ILE A 94 -3.34 -26.75 7.89
N PRO A 95 -3.99 -27.51 8.79
CA PRO A 95 -4.07 -28.97 8.65
C PRO A 95 -4.87 -29.45 7.42
N PHE A 96 -5.65 -28.56 6.79
CA PHE A 96 -6.57 -28.88 5.70
C PHE A 96 -6.12 -28.35 4.34
N VAL A 97 -5.04 -27.56 4.28
CA VAL A 97 -4.48 -27.10 3.00
C VAL A 97 -3.68 -28.22 2.33
N LYS A 98 -3.42 -28.07 1.02
CA LYS A 98 -2.67 -29.08 0.25
C LYS A 98 -1.22 -29.28 0.75
N TRP A 99 -0.50 -28.21 1.06
CA TRP A 99 0.91 -28.28 1.49
C TRP A 99 1.16 -27.61 2.84
N PRO A 100 0.73 -28.23 3.96
CA PRO A 100 0.95 -27.68 5.29
C PRO A 100 2.44 -27.55 5.64
N GLY A 101 3.29 -28.47 5.16
CA GLY A 101 4.73 -28.44 5.40
C GLY A 101 5.40 -27.20 4.80
N SER A 102 5.09 -26.89 3.53
CA SER A 102 5.59 -25.70 2.84
C SER A 102 5.11 -24.42 3.50
N VAL A 103 3.84 -24.38 3.95
CA VAL A 103 3.29 -23.25 4.71
C VAL A 103 4.11 -22.99 5.98
N LEU A 104 4.26 -24.00 6.83
CA LEU A 104 4.91 -23.86 8.14
C LEU A 104 6.40 -23.53 8.04
N ARG A 105 7.11 -24.17 7.11
CA ARG A 105 8.57 -24.04 7.01
C ARG A 105 9.02 -22.80 6.25
N GLU A 106 8.32 -22.44 5.18
CA GLU A 106 8.84 -21.49 4.18
C GLU A 106 7.99 -20.21 4.09
N ASN A 107 6.66 -20.32 4.20
CA ASN A 107 5.78 -19.22 3.80
C ASN A 107 5.17 -18.40 4.96
N ILE A 108 5.02 -18.97 6.16
CA ILE A 108 4.55 -18.22 7.33
C ILE A 108 5.40 -16.98 7.64
N PRO A 109 6.75 -17.03 7.59
CA PRO A 109 7.56 -15.84 7.85
C PRO A 109 7.22 -14.66 6.92
N ASP A 110 6.95 -14.92 5.64
CA ASP A 110 6.63 -13.90 4.64
C ASP A 110 5.26 -13.30 4.89
N PHE A 111 4.28 -14.14 5.19
CA PHE A 111 2.95 -13.71 5.57
C PHE A 111 2.96 -12.87 6.86
N ILE A 112 3.71 -13.29 7.88
CA ILE A 112 3.88 -12.51 9.11
C ILE A 112 4.54 -11.16 8.80
N ARG A 113 5.60 -11.13 7.99
CA ARG A 113 6.27 -9.89 7.58
C ARG A 113 5.31 -8.93 6.86
N ALA A 114 4.32 -9.43 6.14
CA ALA A 114 3.30 -8.60 5.52
C ALA A 114 2.26 -8.09 6.54
N ILE A 115 1.73 -8.97 7.40
CA ILE A 115 0.64 -8.62 8.33
C ILE A 115 1.09 -7.69 9.47
N VAL A 116 2.37 -7.74 9.88
CA VAL A 116 2.90 -6.84 10.93
C VAL A 116 2.77 -5.38 10.53
N PHE A 117 2.83 -5.04 9.24
CA PHE A 117 2.63 -3.67 8.80
C PHE A 117 1.24 -3.15 9.13
N PHE A 118 0.19 -3.99 9.04
CA PHE A 118 -1.15 -3.58 9.46
C PHE A 118 -1.17 -3.26 10.95
N TYR A 119 -0.76 -4.23 11.78
CA TYR A 119 -0.86 -4.11 13.23
C TYR A 119 0.06 -3.01 13.76
N PHE A 120 1.29 -2.90 13.28
CA PHE A 120 2.20 -1.84 13.73
C PHE A 120 1.67 -0.46 13.33
N THR A 121 1.15 -0.28 12.11
CA THR A 121 0.52 0.99 11.71
C THR A 121 -0.66 1.33 12.61
N LEU A 122 -1.62 0.40 12.74
CA LEU A 122 -2.84 0.62 13.51
C LEU A 122 -2.54 0.90 14.99
N LEU A 123 -1.66 0.09 15.60
CA LEU A 123 -1.40 0.10 17.03
C LEU A 123 -0.47 1.22 17.47
N ILE A 124 0.50 1.62 16.64
CA ILE A 124 1.58 2.55 17.04
C ILE A 124 1.35 3.98 16.52
N VAL A 125 0.73 4.15 15.35
CA VAL A 125 0.48 5.48 14.75
C VAL A 125 -0.74 6.14 15.37
N ASP A 126 -0.69 6.46 16.65
CA ASP A 126 -1.85 6.82 17.48
C ASP A 126 -2.11 8.33 17.65
N THR A 127 -1.34 9.19 16.98
CA THR A 127 -1.51 10.65 17.01
C THR A 127 -1.36 11.25 15.61
N ASN A 128 -1.93 12.44 15.40
CA ASN A 128 -1.79 13.18 14.13
C ASN A 128 -0.32 13.45 13.77
N ASN A 129 0.51 13.77 14.75
CA ASN A 129 1.95 13.98 14.53
C ASN A 129 2.65 12.69 14.11
N ARG A 130 2.36 11.56 14.76
CA ARG A 130 2.90 10.24 14.37
C ARG A 130 2.44 9.84 12.97
N LEU A 131 1.20 10.13 12.59
CA LEU A 131 0.68 9.89 11.24
C LEU A 131 1.45 10.69 10.19
N ARG A 132 1.67 11.99 10.43
CA ARG A 132 2.45 12.87 9.54
C ARG A 132 3.89 12.38 9.38
N TRP A 133 4.56 12.05 10.49
CA TRP A 133 5.92 11.53 10.47
C TRP A 133 6.03 10.17 9.79
N PHE A 134 5.09 9.27 10.07
CA PHE A 134 5.03 7.97 9.41
C PHE A 134 4.90 8.13 7.89
N LEU A 135 3.97 8.97 7.42
CA LEU A 135 3.79 9.25 6.00
C LEU A 135 5.02 9.90 5.37
N PHE A 136 5.64 10.86 6.05
CA PHE A 136 6.88 11.49 5.59
C PHE A 136 7.99 10.45 5.40
N ILE A 137 8.22 9.59 6.40
CA ILE A 137 9.23 8.52 6.35
C ILE A 137 8.89 7.49 5.27
N PHE A 138 7.64 7.04 5.20
CA PHE A 138 7.18 6.10 4.20
C PHE A 138 7.39 6.64 2.77
N ILE A 139 6.92 7.86 2.49
CA ILE A 139 7.07 8.52 1.18
C ILE A 139 8.55 8.74 0.86
N GLY A 140 9.36 9.17 1.84
CA GLY A 140 10.81 9.31 1.68
C GLY A 140 11.49 7.99 1.32
N CYS A 141 11.15 6.90 2.01
CA CYS A 141 11.67 5.56 1.71
C CYS A 141 11.27 5.11 0.30
N GLN A 142 9.99 5.25 -0.07
CA GLN A 142 9.58 4.88 -1.43
C GLN A 142 10.28 5.74 -2.48
N THR A 143 10.50 7.02 -2.21
CA THR A 143 11.17 7.94 -3.14
C THR A 143 12.61 7.48 -3.35
N PHE A 144 13.32 7.15 -2.27
CA PHE A 144 14.67 6.58 -2.32
C PHE A 144 14.71 5.29 -3.15
N ARG A 145 13.77 4.36 -2.94
CA ARG A 145 13.68 3.09 -3.68
C ARG A 145 13.55 3.28 -5.20
N VAL A 146 13.02 4.41 -5.66
CA VAL A 146 12.95 4.74 -7.09
C VAL A 146 14.17 5.50 -7.57
N LEU A 147 14.64 6.50 -6.80
CA LEU A 147 15.73 7.36 -7.22
C LEU A 147 17.08 6.64 -7.24
N GLU A 148 17.33 5.69 -6.34
CA GLU A 148 18.57 4.92 -6.32
C GLU A 148 18.80 4.14 -7.63
N PRO A 149 17.93 3.20 -8.05
CA PRO A 149 18.15 2.48 -9.29
C PRO A 149 18.12 3.39 -10.51
N LEU A 150 17.33 4.47 -10.49
CA LEU A 150 17.33 5.45 -11.57
C LEU A 150 18.68 6.17 -11.69
N TYR A 151 19.25 6.59 -10.56
CA TYR A 151 20.58 7.21 -10.52
C TYR A 151 21.62 6.25 -11.10
N LEU A 152 21.67 5.02 -10.63
CA LEU A 152 22.59 3.99 -11.12
C LEU A 152 22.37 3.67 -12.60
N ASN A 153 21.14 3.71 -13.10
CA ASN A 153 20.86 3.55 -14.52
C ASN A 153 21.50 4.67 -15.35
N LEU A 154 21.35 5.91 -14.91
CA LEU A 154 21.85 7.08 -15.61
C LEU A 154 23.38 7.22 -15.54
N THR A 155 24.01 6.78 -14.44
CA THR A 155 25.46 6.92 -14.24
C THR A 155 26.26 5.68 -14.64
N GLU A 156 25.71 4.49 -14.45
CA GLU A 156 26.43 3.22 -14.58
C GLU A 156 25.77 2.26 -15.59
N GLY A 157 24.61 2.61 -16.16
CA GLY A 157 23.85 1.72 -17.05
C GLY A 157 23.16 0.56 -16.32
N TYR A 158 22.97 0.67 -15.00
CA TYR A 158 22.29 -0.35 -14.20
C TYR A 158 20.83 -0.56 -14.62
N TRP A 159 20.41 -1.81 -14.76
CA TRP A 159 19.00 -2.16 -15.03
C TRP A 159 18.37 -2.98 -13.90
N GLY A 160 19.14 -3.84 -13.24
CA GLY A 160 18.66 -4.68 -12.13
C GLY A 160 17.78 -5.86 -12.51
N SER A 161 17.12 -5.87 -13.68
CA SER A 161 16.32 -7.00 -14.13
C SER A 161 16.16 -7.09 -15.65
N SER A 162 15.60 -8.20 -16.12
CA SER A 162 15.26 -8.41 -17.52
C SER A 162 13.83 -8.94 -17.69
N THR A 163 13.34 -8.91 -18.91
CA THR A 163 12.05 -9.47 -19.31
C THR A 163 12.17 -10.13 -20.68
N TYR A 164 11.44 -11.23 -20.87
CA TYR A 164 11.42 -11.92 -22.16
C TYR A 164 10.33 -11.35 -23.07
N MET A 165 10.69 -11.01 -24.31
CA MET A 165 9.77 -10.58 -25.37
C MET A 165 10.27 -11.15 -26.70
N GLY A 166 9.38 -11.76 -27.49
CA GLY A 166 9.78 -12.33 -28.79
C GLY A 166 10.86 -13.42 -28.70
N GLY A 167 10.96 -14.12 -27.57
CA GLY A 167 11.99 -15.14 -27.32
C GLY A 167 13.34 -14.62 -26.81
N THR A 168 13.52 -13.30 -26.70
CA THR A 168 14.78 -12.70 -26.24
C THR A 168 14.61 -11.90 -24.95
N ALA A 169 15.65 -11.92 -24.10
CA ALA A 169 15.69 -11.17 -22.86
C ALA A 169 16.07 -9.70 -23.15
N HIS A 170 15.31 -8.77 -22.55
CA HIS A 170 15.52 -7.34 -22.66
C HIS A 170 15.64 -6.73 -21.27
N ASN A 171 16.60 -5.82 -21.12
CA ASN A 171 16.83 -5.14 -19.85
C ASN A 171 15.69 -4.17 -19.52
N ARG A 172 15.33 -4.10 -18.24
CA ARG A 172 14.31 -3.19 -17.71
C ARG A 172 14.66 -2.79 -16.29
N LEU A 173 14.29 -1.56 -15.92
CA LEU A 173 14.65 -1.01 -14.62
C LEU A 173 13.90 -1.73 -13.51
N ALA A 174 14.64 -2.16 -12.49
CA ALA A 174 14.18 -2.80 -11.26
C ALA A 174 14.74 -2.06 -10.04
N GLY A 175 14.46 -2.57 -8.84
CA GLY A 175 14.98 -1.99 -7.60
C GLY A 175 16.52 -1.90 -7.58
N GLY A 176 17.05 -1.08 -6.67
CA GLY A 176 18.50 -0.95 -6.49
C GLY A 176 19.14 -2.28 -6.04
N PRO A 177 20.48 -2.38 -6.04
CA PRO A 177 21.20 -3.63 -5.75
C PRO A 177 20.77 -4.34 -4.46
N TYR A 178 20.39 -3.55 -3.45
CA TYR A 178 19.94 -4.05 -2.15
C TYR A 178 18.42 -4.19 -2.04
N ASP A 179 17.62 -3.58 -2.92
CA ASP A 179 16.16 -3.67 -2.94
C ASP A 179 15.74 -4.64 -4.05
N VAL A 180 15.68 -5.92 -3.70
CA VAL A 180 15.40 -7.01 -4.65
C VAL A 180 13.91 -7.02 -4.98
N ILE A 181 13.53 -6.11 -5.89
CA ILE A 181 12.23 -6.01 -6.52
C ILE A 181 12.39 -5.96 -8.04
N ASN A 182 11.49 -6.60 -8.78
CA ASN A 182 11.50 -6.58 -10.24
C ASN A 182 10.88 -5.28 -10.80
N GLY A 183 10.97 -5.06 -12.12
CA GLY A 183 10.44 -3.84 -12.71
C GLY A 183 8.92 -3.63 -12.57
N ASN A 184 8.12 -4.69 -12.39
CA ASN A 184 6.69 -4.50 -12.14
C ASN A 184 6.50 -3.91 -10.75
N GLU A 185 7.17 -4.49 -9.76
CA GLU A 185 7.18 -4.03 -8.37
C GLU A 185 7.72 -2.61 -8.23
N LEU A 186 8.79 -2.25 -8.95
CA LEU A 186 9.28 -0.87 -8.99
C LEU A 186 8.22 0.06 -9.60
N GLY A 187 7.58 -0.36 -10.69
CA GLY A 187 6.44 0.35 -11.28
C GLY A 187 5.30 0.56 -10.28
N PHE A 188 5.00 -0.43 -9.44
CA PHE A 188 4.00 -0.35 -8.36
C PHE A 188 4.38 0.69 -7.29
N VAL A 189 5.65 0.70 -6.87
CA VAL A 189 6.18 1.71 -5.93
C VAL A 189 6.01 3.12 -6.50
N ILE A 190 6.34 3.33 -7.78
CA ILE A 190 6.19 4.61 -8.47
C ILE A 190 4.74 5.09 -8.44
N VAL A 191 3.79 4.27 -8.89
CA VAL A 191 2.38 4.68 -8.96
C VAL A 191 1.73 4.83 -7.58
N THR A 192 2.26 4.15 -6.55
CA THR A 192 1.87 4.36 -5.15
C THR A 192 2.28 5.76 -4.68
N LEU A 193 3.45 6.25 -5.06
CA LEU A 193 4.01 7.55 -4.68
C LEU A 193 3.26 8.74 -5.26
N VAL A 194 2.92 8.67 -6.55
CA VAL A 194 2.34 9.79 -7.32
C VAL A 194 1.16 10.47 -6.62
N PRO A 195 0.10 9.77 -6.14
CA PRO A 195 -1.02 10.45 -5.49
C PRO A 195 -0.61 11.20 -4.21
N PHE A 196 0.27 10.63 -3.39
CA PHE A 196 0.72 11.30 -2.17
C PHE A 196 1.55 12.55 -2.46
N LEU A 197 2.52 12.46 -3.38
CA LEU A 197 3.32 13.62 -3.79
C LEU A 197 2.43 14.71 -4.40
N HIS A 198 1.50 14.34 -5.27
CA HIS A 198 0.60 15.28 -5.92
C HIS A 198 -0.23 16.07 -4.89
N TYR A 199 -1.03 15.38 -4.07
CA TYR A 199 -1.96 16.06 -3.18
C TYR A 199 -1.26 16.83 -2.05
N PHE A 200 -0.09 16.37 -1.57
CA PHE A 200 0.65 17.08 -0.53
C PHE A 200 1.45 18.28 -1.01
N MET A 201 1.92 18.28 -2.27
CA MET A 201 2.86 19.29 -2.77
C MET A 201 2.24 20.30 -3.75
N ILE A 202 1.21 19.92 -4.52
CA ILE A 202 0.69 20.77 -5.61
C ILE A 202 0.11 22.11 -5.15
N LYS A 203 -0.39 22.18 -3.91
CA LYS A 203 -0.98 23.41 -3.33
C LYS A 203 0.02 24.26 -2.55
N LYS A 204 1.29 23.86 -2.49
CA LYS A 204 2.33 24.54 -1.69
C LYS A 204 3.03 25.65 -2.50
N SER A 205 4.08 26.23 -1.92
CA SER A 205 4.89 27.30 -2.52
C SER A 205 5.51 26.87 -3.86
N TRP A 206 5.93 27.85 -4.67
CA TRP A 206 6.53 27.59 -6.00
C TRP A 206 7.76 26.66 -5.93
N PHE A 207 8.57 26.79 -4.87
CA PHE A 207 9.74 25.95 -4.65
C PHE A 207 9.35 24.48 -4.40
N ILE A 208 8.32 24.24 -3.58
CA ILE A 208 7.81 22.88 -3.36
C ILE A 208 7.18 22.31 -4.63
N LYS A 209 6.52 23.14 -5.43
CA LYS A 209 6.01 22.72 -6.75
C LYS A 209 7.15 22.33 -7.69
N LEU A 210 8.27 23.07 -7.69
CA LEU A 210 9.45 22.73 -8.48
C LEU A 210 9.97 21.35 -8.09
N ILE A 211 10.17 21.09 -6.79
CA ILE A 211 10.57 19.75 -6.29
C ILE A 211 9.58 18.68 -6.74
N TYR A 212 8.27 18.94 -6.61
CA TYR A 212 7.23 18.01 -7.03
C TYR A 212 7.31 17.67 -8.52
N PHE A 213 7.44 18.66 -9.40
CA PHE A 213 7.54 18.42 -10.84
C PHE A 213 8.84 17.74 -11.23
N SER A 214 9.96 18.07 -10.58
CA SER A 214 11.24 17.35 -10.76
C SER A 214 11.14 15.89 -10.34
N LEU A 215 10.57 15.61 -9.17
CA LEU A 215 10.31 14.25 -8.70
C LEU A 215 9.37 13.51 -9.65
N LEU A 216 8.27 14.13 -10.06
CA LEU A 216 7.31 13.54 -10.99
C LEU A 216 7.99 13.18 -12.32
N GLY A 217 8.82 14.06 -12.87
CA GLY A 217 9.59 13.77 -14.09
C GLY A 217 10.49 12.55 -13.94
N MET A 218 11.26 12.47 -12.85
CA MET A 218 12.11 11.31 -12.55
C MET A 218 11.30 10.02 -12.35
N LEU A 219 10.18 10.10 -11.63
CA LEU A 219 9.28 8.97 -11.42
C LEU A 219 8.67 8.45 -12.74
N LEU A 220 8.20 9.36 -13.61
CA LEU A 220 7.64 8.98 -14.90
C LEU A 220 8.71 8.41 -15.83
N TRP A 221 9.93 8.95 -15.81
CA TRP A 221 11.04 8.40 -16.58
C TRP A 221 11.42 7.00 -16.10
N ALA A 222 11.59 6.80 -14.79
CA ALA A 222 11.81 5.48 -14.21
C ALA A 222 10.68 4.51 -14.59
N LEU A 223 9.41 4.95 -14.61
CA LEU A 223 8.26 4.14 -15.01
C LEU A 223 8.40 3.61 -16.45
N VAL A 224 8.84 4.45 -17.39
CA VAL A 224 9.10 4.05 -18.77
C VAL A 224 10.20 2.98 -18.82
N LEU A 225 11.30 3.20 -18.11
CA LEU A 225 12.41 2.26 -18.02
C LEU A 225 12.01 0.93 -17.37
N THR A 226 11.04 0.95 -16.44
CA THR A 226 10.54 -0.29 -15.83
C THR A 226 9.81 -1.18 -16.83
N MET A 227 9.34 -0.66 -17.97
CA MET A 227 8.57 -1.45 -18.94
C MET A 227 7.32 -2.13 -18.31
N SER A 228 6.74 -1.59 -17.24
CA SER A 228 5.59 -2.18 -16.55
C SER A 228 4.25 -1.72 -17.13
N ARG A 229 3.59 -2.61 -17.88
CA ARG A 229 2.25 -2.37 -18.47
C ARG A 229 1.18 -2.15 -17.40
N GLY A 230 1.21 -2.96 -16.33
CA GLY A 230 0.27 -2.82 -15.21
C GLY A 230 0.44 -1.47 -14.51
N ALA A 231 1.67 -0.97 -14.40
CA ALA A 231 1.95 0.31 -13.76
C ALA A 231 1.48 1.48 -14.63
N LEU A 232 1.60 1.38 -15.96
CA LEU A 232 1.01 2.38 -16.86
C LEU A 232 -0.52 2.47 -16.69
N ILE A 233 -1.23 1.34 -16.64
CA ILE A 233 -2.69 1.32 -16.40
C ILE A 233 -3.03 1.90 -15.03
N ALA A 234 -2.30 1.52 -13.99
CA ALA A 234 -2.47 2.07 -12.65
C ALA A 234 -2.21 3.58 -12.58
N LEU A 235 -1.23 4.09 -13.32
CA LEU A 235 -0.98 5.53 -13.43
C LEU A 235 -2.19 6.25 -14.06
N LEU A 236 -2.83 5.66 -15.07
CA LEU A 236 -4.05 6.24 -15.66
C LEU A 236 -5.20 6.33 -14.64
N VAL A 237 -5.32 5.35 -13.73
CA VAL A 237 -6.29 5.41 -12.63
C VAL A 237 -5.96 6.59 -11.70
N VAL A 238 -4.69 6.75 -11.30
CA VAL A 238 -4.26 7.89 -10.47
C VAL A 238 -4.51 9.22 -11.19
N ALA A 239 -4.14 9.31 -12.47
CA ALA A 239 -4.34 10.49 -13.31
C ALA A 239 -5.83 10.84 -13.44
N TRP A 240 -6.71 9.85 -13.56
CA TRP A 240 -8.16 10.05 -13.55
C TRP A 240 -8.65 10.67 -12.24
N PHE A 241 -8.17 10.22 -11.08
CA PHE A 241 -8.54 10.82 -9.81
C PHE A 241 -8.02 12.26 -9.67
N ILE A 242 -6.79 12.53 -10.11
CA ILE A 242 -6.23 13.89 -10.16
C ILE A 242 -7.08 14.79 -11.07
N PHE A 243 -7.41 14.30 -12.27
CA PHE A 243 -8.24 15.01 -13.24
C PHE A 243 -9.65 15.29 -12.71
N LYS A 244 -10.28 14.27 -12.11
CA LYS A 244 -11.63 14.36 -11.53
C LYS A 244 -11.70 15.41 -10.43
N ASN A 245 -10.69 15.49 -9.58
CA ASN A 245 -10.65 16.39 -8.42
C ASN A 245 -10.06 17.78 -8.73
N SER A 246 -9.58 18.02 -9.95
CA SER A 246 -8.97 19.30 -10.36
C SER A 246 -9.99 20.26 -10.95
N THR A 247 -9.81 21.55 -10.65
CA THR A 247 -10.55 22.65 -11.30
C THR A 247 -9.93 23.05 -12.64
N ARG A 248 -8.67 22.68 -12.91
CA ARG A 248 -7.90 23.09 -14.11
C ARG A 248 -7.84 21.99 -15.17
N LYS A 249 -9.00 21.44 -15.54
CA LYS A 249 -9.10 20.29 -16.46
C LYS A 249 -8.46 20.52 -17.84
N PRO A 250 -8.65 21.68 -18.52
CA PRO A 250 -8.02 21.92 -19.83
C PRO A 250 -6.49 21.89 -19.76
N LEU A 251 -5.90 22.50 -18.72
CA LEU A 251 -4.47 22.49 -18.49
C LEU A 251 -3.95 21.05 -18.28
N LEU A 252 -4.67 20.24 -17.51
CA LEU A 252 -4.29 18.83 -17.30
C LEU A 252 -4.33 18.01 -18.58
N ILE A 253 -5.27 18.29 -19.49
CA ILE A 253 -5.33 17.63 -20.80
C ILE A 253 -4.09 18.01 -21.63
N VAL A 254 -3.75 19.30 -21.70
CA VAL A 254 -2.55 19.77 -22.42
C VAL A 254 -1.29 19.12 -21.84
N VAL A 255 -1.15 19.14 -20.50
CA VAL A 255 0.00 18.50 -19.82
C VAL A 255 0.04 17.01 -20.10
N ALA A 256 -1.09 16.30 -20.07
CA ALA A 256 -1.14 14.88 -20.37
C ALA A 256 -0.73 14.58 -21.82
N ILE A 257 -1.16 15.40 -22.79
CA ILE A 257 -0.75 15.29 -24.20
C ILE A 257 0.76 15.52 -24.33
N CYS A 258 1.30 16.59 -23.73
CA CYS A 258 2.73 16.89 -23.77
C CYS A 258 3.58 15.76 -23.15
N ILE A 259 3.17 15.24 -21.99
CA ILE A 259 3.85 14.12 -21.33
C ILE A 259 3.77 12.85 -22.20
N SER A 260 2.62 12.58 -22.82
CA SER A 260 2.45 11.39 -23.66
C SER A 260 3.32 11.47 -24.92
N ILE A 261 3.33 12.61 -25.61
CA ILE A 261 4.16 12.83 -26.81
C ILE A 261 5.66 12.80 -26.44
N GLY A 262 6.05 13.52 -25.38
CA GLY A 262 7.44 13.57 -24.92
C GLY A 262 7.94 12.22 -24.40
N GLY A 263 7.10 11.48 -23.66
CA GLY A 263 7.43 10.12 -23.23
C GLY A 263 7.57 9.17 -24.42
N TRP A 264 6.63 9.22 -25.36
CA TRP A 264 6.63 8.35 -26.54
C TRP A 264 7.84 8.58 -27.45
N SER A 265 8.26 9.84 -27.65
CA SER A 265 9.41 10.16 -28.49
C SER A 265 10.74 9.69 -27.90
N GLN A 266 10.83 9.57 -26.57
CA GLN A 266 12.02 9.09 -25.86
C GLN A 266 12.05 7.57 -25.66
N MET A 267 10.95 6.87 -25.95
CA MET A 267 10.89 5.42 -25.82
C MET A 267 11.64 4.71 -26.95
N SER A 268 12.37 3.65 -26.61
CA SER A 268 12.90 2.70 -27.60
C SER A 268 11.78 1.90 -28.26
N ASP A 269 12.04 1.31 -29.42
CA ASP A 269 11.04 0.53 -30.16
C ASP A 269 10.51 -0.65 -29.33
N ILE A 270 11.37 -1.29 -28.55
CA ILE A 270 10.99 -2.37 -27.63
C ILE A 270 10.04 -1.86 -26.53
N GLN A 271 10.28 -0.65 -26.00
CA GLN A 271 9.38 -0.05 -25.00
C GLN A 271 8.01 0.27 -25.61
N LYS A 272 8.00 0.86 -26.82
CA LYS A 272 6.76 1.14 -27.57
C LYS A 272 5.98 -0.14 -27.84
N ASP A 273 6.63 -1.17 -28.37
CA ASP A 273 6.04 -2.49 -28.67
C ASP A 273 5.40 -3.10 -27.42
N ARG A 274 6.08 -3.00 -26.28
CA ARG A 274 5.55 -3.52 -25.02
C ARG A 274 4.30 -2.79 -24.57
N TYR A 275 4.22 -1.47 -24.70
CA TYR A 275 3.00 -0.74 -24.36
C TYR A 275 1.89 -0.96 -25.39
N LEU A 276 2.21 -1.05 -26.68
CA LEU A 276 1.24 -1.38 -27.75
C LEU A 276 0.65 -2.79 -27.59
N SER A 277 1.39 -3.74 -27.00
CA SER A 277 0.84 -5.07 -26.69
C SER A 277 -0.38 -5.03 -25.75
N LEU A 278 -0.66 -3.90 -25.07
CA LEU A 278 -1.88 -3.72 -24.29
C LEU A 278 -3.13 -3.65 -25.17
N THR A 279 -3.05 -3.07 -26.37
CA THR A 279 -4.19 -2.86 -27.28
C THR A 279 -4.39 -4.01 -28.27
N GLY A 280 -3.53 -5.04 -28.23
CA GLY A 280 -3.74 -6.29 -28.96
C GLY A 280 -3.41 -6.26 -30.45
N ALA A 281 -2.75 -5.20 -30.93
CA ALA A 281 -2.20 -5.19 -32.28
C ALA A 281 -1.04 -6.20 -32.38
N ASP A 282 -0.86 -6.74 -33.58
CA ASP A 282 0.07 -7.78 -34.01
C ASP A 282 1.55 -7.41 -33.74
N VAL A 283 1.96 -7.42 -32.47
CA VAL A 283 3.24 -6.93 -31.98
C VAL A 283 4.02 -8.06 -31.31
N ARG A 284 5.35 -8.05 -31.41
CA ARG A 284 6.26 -9.02 -30.78
C ARG A 284 6.03 -9.05 -29.25
N GLY A 285 5.27 -10.03 -28.77
CA GLY A 285 4.90 -10.18 -27.35
C GLY A 285 3.43 -9.91 -27.02
N ALA A 286 2.58 -9.68 -28.02
CA ALA A 286 1.14 -9.86 -27.90
C ALA A 286 0.86 -11.37 -27.74
N GLY A 287 0.95 -11.87 -26.51
CA GLY A 287 0.16 -13.04 -26.16
C GLY A 287 -1.29 -12.68 -26.49
N SER A 288 -1.84 -13.31 -27.53
CA SER A 288 -3.20 -13.10 -28.02
C SER A 288 -4.19 -12.98 -26.85
N ALA A 289 -5.30 -12.25 -27.02
CA ALA A 289 -6.34 -12.18 -25.98
C ALA A 289 -6.73 -13.58 -25.45
N SER A 290 -6.64 -14.63 -26.29
CA SER A 290 -6.79 -16.04 -25.91
C SER A 290 -5.73 -16.58 -24.94
N GLY A 291 -4.48 -16.11 -25.00
CA GLY A 291 -3.41 -16.45 -24.04
C GLY A 291 -3.66 -15.93 -22.62
N ARG A 292 -4.31 -14.76 -22.47
CA ARG A 292 -4.69 -14.23 -21.15
C ARG A 292 -5.90 -14.94 -20.56
N VAL A 293 -6.91 -15.19 -21.39
CA VAL A 293 -8.12 -15.93 -20.99
C VAL A 293 -7.76 -17.38 -20.59
N SER A 294 -6.90 -18.04 -21.36
CA SER A 294 -6.40 -19.39 -21.01
C SER A 294 -5.53 -19.38 -19.75
N GLY A 295 -4.73 -18.33 -19.52
CA GLY A 295 -3.98 -18.16 -18.27
C GLY A 295 -4.87 -18.08 -17.03
N ILE A 296 -5.93 -17.25 -17.09
CA ILE A 296 -6.90 -17.12 -16.00
C ILE A 296 -7.68 -18.43 -15.79
N ALA A 297 -8.11 -19.08 -16.87
CA ALA A 297 -8.80 -20.37 -16.80
C ALA A 297 -7.90 -21.44 -16.16
N GLY A 298 -6.61 -21.48 -16.51
CA GLY A 298 -5.64 -22.41 -15.93
C GLY A 298 -5.36 -22.15 -14.44
N GLU A 299 -5.32 -20.89 -14.02
CA GLU A 299 -5.21 -20.50 -12.60
C GLU A 299 -6.47 -20.90 -11.81
N LEU A 300 -7.66 -20.69 -12.39
CA LEU A 300 -8.91 -21.07 -11.73
C LEU A 300 -9.04 -22.59 -11.62
N GLU A 301 -8.74 -23.33 -12.68
CA GLU A 301 -8.73 -24.80 -12.66
C GLU A 301 -7.73 -25.33 -11.63
N LEU A 302 -6.55 -24.69 -11.50
CA LEU A 302 -5.60 -25.04 -10.43
C LEU A 302 -6.23 -24.83 -9.06
N ALA A 303 -6.88 -23.69 -8.84
CA ALA A 303 -7.54 -23.39 -7.57
C ALA A 303 -8.68 -24.37 -7.24
N MET A 304 -9.40 -24.86 -8.25
CA MET A 304 -10.50 -25.81 -8.08
C MET A 304 -10.07 -27.21 -7.64
N ASN A 305 -8.77 -27.53 -7.64
CA ASN A 305 -8.28 -28.78 -7.06
C ASN A 305 -8.40 -28.80 -5.52
N TYR A 306 -8.34 -27.64 -4.86
CA TYR A 306 -8.46 -27.47 -3.41
C TYR A 306 -9.31 -26.24 -3.07
N PRO A 307 -10.61 -26.24 -3.44
CA PRO A 307 -11.41 -25.01 -3.53
C PRO A 307 -11.81 -24.42 -2.18
N ALA A 308 -11.97 -25.24 -1.13
CA ALA A 308 -12.44 -24.76 0.17
C ALA A 308 -11.38 -23.92 0.90
N PHE A 309 -10.22 -24.53 1.18
CA PHE A 309 -9.15 -23.95 1.99
C PHE A 309 -7.89 -23.55 1.20
N GLY A 310 -7.79 -23.94 -0.07
CA GLY A 310 -6.64 -23.65 -0.91
C GLY A 310 -5.46 -24.61 -0.69
N HIS A 311 -4.35 -24.26 -1.33
CA HIS A 311 -3.13 -25.04 -1.32
C HIS A 311 -2.21 -24.71 -0.14
N GLY A 312 -2.43 -23.54 0.49
CA GLY A 312 -1.61 -23.02 1.57
C GLY A 312 -1.06 -21.64 1.23
N VAL A 313 -0.93 -20.77 2.23
CA VAL A 313 -0.34 -19.43 2.07
C VAL A 313 1.08 -19.51 1.50
N GLY A 314 1.38 -18.70 0.50
CA GLY A 314 2.66 -18.61 -0.20
C GLY A 314 2.95 -19.75 -1.18
N THR A 315 2.01 -20.67 -1.39
CA THR A 315 2.27 -21.89 -2.18
C THR A 315 1.91 -21.76 -3.67
N THR A 316 1.53 -20.58 -4.18
CA THR A 316 1.15 -20.45 -5.60
C THR A 316 2.23 -20.92 -6.57
N ALA A 317 3.50 -20.60 -6.30
CA ALA A 317 4.61 -21.00 -7.17
C ALA A 317 4.81 -22.53 -7.17
N GLU A 318 4.69 -23.17 -6.01
CA GLU A 318 4.69 -24.63 -5.84
C GLU A 318 3.51 -25.25 -6.60
N ALA A 319 2.32 -24.68 -6.48
CA ALA A 319 1.13 -25.14 -7.19
C ALA A 319 1.27 -25.12 -8.71
N LYS A 320 1.81 -24.03 -9.22
CA LYS A 320 2.08 -23.89 -10.65
C LYS A 320 3.19 -24.81 -11.12
N TYR A 321 4.22 -25.05 -10.30
CA TYR A 321 5.27 -26.00 -10.64
C TYR A 321 4.72 -27.42 -10.79
N HIS A 322 3.90 -27.89 -9.84
CA HIS A 322 3.31 -29.22 -9.89
C HIS A 322 2.33 -29.40 -11.07
N LYS A 323 1.61 -28.35 -11.47
CA LYS A 323 0.65 -28.42 -12.60
C LYS A 323 1.29 -28.18 -13.97
N LEU A 324 2.25 -27.26 -14.07
CA LEU A 324 2.77 -26.73 -15.34
C LEU A 324 4.25 -27.07 -15.58
N GLY A 325 4.93 -27.71 -14.63
CA GLY A 325 6.36 -28.02 -14.70
C GLY A 325 7.28 -26.80 -14.57
N ARG A 326 6.75 -25.61 -14.24
CA ARG A 326 7.51 -24.36 -14.11
C ARG A 326 6.99 -23.49 -12.98
N THR A 327 7.91 -22.87 -12.23
CA THR A 327 7.59 -21.91 -11.17
C THR A 327 7.28 -20.55 -11.78
N GLN A 328 6.11 -20.00 -11.47
CA GLN A 328 5.72 -18.64 -11.85
C GLN A 328 4.93 -18.01 -10.69
N ALA A 329 5.15 -16.72 -10.43
CA ALA A 329 4.30 -16.00 -9.48
C ALA A 329 2.85 -15.93 -9.99
N SER A 330 1.89 -15.63 -9.10
CA SER A 330 0.54 -15.32 -9.54
C SER A 330 0.55 -14.06 -10.40
N HIS A 331 -0.22 -14.05 -11.50
CA HIS A 331 -0.40 -12.83 -12.27
C HIS A 331 -1.53 -11.96 -11.69
N SER A 332 -2.28 -12.44 -10.70
CA SER A 332 -3.41 -11.74 -10.10
C SER A 332 -3.54 -12.09 -8.63
N LEU A 333 -3.66 -11.08 -7.76
CA LEU A 333 -3.97 -11.27 -6.34
C LEU A 333 -5.28 -12.04 -6.18
N TYR A 334 -6.30 -11.75 -7.00
CA TYR A 334 -7.60 -12.40 -6.87
C TYR A 334 -7.52 -13.90 -7.13
N ALA A 335 -6.72 -14.32 -8.12
CA ALA A 335 -6.47 -15.73 -8.38
C ALA A 335 -5.57 -16.36 -7.31
N GLU A 336 -4.52 -15.64 -6.87
CA GLU A 336 -3.62 -16.06 -5.77
C GLU A 336 -4.41 -16.38 -4.51
N LEU A 337 -5.35 -15.54 -4.12
CA LEU A 337 -6.18 -15.74 -2.93
C LEU A 337 -6.98 -17.05 -3.01
N ILE A 338 -7.59 -17.36 -4.16
CA ILE A 338 -8.35 -18.62 -4.30
C ILE A 338 -7.40 -19.82 -4.30
N ILE A 339 -6.23 -19.71 -4.94
CA ILE A 339 -5.22 -20.77 -4.96
C ILE A 339 -4.69 -21.05 -3.55
N GLU A 340 -4.33 -20.02 -2.78
CA GLU A 340 -3.61 -20.18 -1.52
C GLU A 340 -4.51 -20.37 -0.32
N ILE A 341 -5.60 -19.62 -0.20
CA ILE A 341 -6.49 -19.62 0.97
C ILE A 341 -7.92 -20.06 0.66
N GLY A 342 -8.18 -20.52 -0.57
CA GLY A 342 -9.47 -21.05 -1.00
C GLY A 342 -10.55 -19.99 -1.16
N ILE A 343 -11.75 -20.43 -1.57
CA ILE A 343 -12.91 -19.57 -1.78
C ILE A 343 -13.34 -18.90 -0.46
N ILE A 344 -13.26 -19.63 0.66
CA ILE A 344 -13.63 -19.08 1.97
C ILE A 344 -12.68 -17.94 2.36
N GLY A 345 -11.37 -18.18 2.27
CA GLY A 345 -10.34 -17.17 2.53
C GLY A 345 -10.44 -15.97 1.58
N PHE A 346 -10.73 -16.23 0.30
CA PHE A 346 -10.97 -15.18 -0.70
C PHE A 346 -12.09 -14.23 -0.26
N PHE A 347 -13.25 -14.74 0.19
CA PHE A 347 -14.34 -13.88 0.64
C PHE A 347 -14.01 -13.10 1.91
N ILE A 348 -13.25 -13.68 2.83
CA ILE A 348 -12.75 -12.97 4.02
C ILE A 348 -11.82 -11.82 3.59
N PHE A 349 -10.92 -12.05 2.64
CA PHE A 349 -10.03 -11.02 2.12
C PHE A 349 -10.80 -9.93 1.33
N MET A 350 -11.78 -10.31 0.50
CA MET A 350 -12.65 -9.33 -0.16
C MET A 350 -13.43 -8.49 0.83
N ARG A 351 -13.87 -9.07 1.95
CA ARG A 351 -14.49 -8.33 3.05
C ARG A 351 -13.49 -7.37 3.70
N PHE A 352 -12.22 -7.74 3.84
CA PHE A 352 -11.17 -6.83 4.30
C PHE A 352 -11.01 -5.62 3.35
N LEU A 353 -10.91 -5.83 2.03
CA LEU A 353 -10.87 -4.75 1.04
C LEU A 353 -12.11 -3.85 1.11
N TYR A 354 -13.29 -4.45 1.27
CA TYR A 354 -14.54 -3.71 1.45
C TYR A 354 -14.52 -2.83 2.71
N VAL A 355 -14.03 -3.35 3.84
CA VAL A 355 -13.91 -2.56 5.07
C VAL A 355 -12.92 -1.40 4.91
N ILE A 356 -11.81 -1.58 4.18
CA ILE A 356 -10.89 -0.47 3.84
C ILE A 356 -11.64 0.61 3.06
N TYR A 357 -12.44 0.23 2.06
CA TYR A 357 -13.25 1.17 1.30
C TYR A 357 -14.27 1.92 2.19
N MET A 358 -14.90 1.21 3.13
CA MET A 358 -15.82 1.83 4.09
C MET A 358 -15.11 2.85 5.00
N ASN A 359 -13.88 2.58 5.44
CA ASN A 359 -13.07 3.58 6.16
C ASN A 359 -12.85 4.84 5.31
N LEU A 360 -12.51 4.69 4.03
CA LEU A 360 -12.32 5.84 3.13
C LEU A 360 -13.61 6.64 2.93
N LYS A 361 -14.76 5.98 2.80
CA LYS A 361 -16.07 6.65 2.75
C LYS A 361 -16.33 7.43 4.03
N ARG A 362 -16.14 6.78 5.19
CA ARG A 362 -16.33 7.37 6.50
C ARG A 362 -15.45 8.61 6.70
N ILE A 363 -14.18 8.54 6.34
CA ILE A 363 -13.24 9.67 6.40
C ILE A 363 -13.77 10.85 5.56
N LYS A 364 -14.23 10.61 4.33
CA LYS A 364 -14.79 11.66 3.46
C LYS A 364 -16.04 12.30 4.05
N GLU A 365 -16.94 11.50 4.61
CA GLU A 365 -18.16 11.99 5.25
C GLU A 365 -17.84 12.88 6.45
N LEU A 366 -16.91 12.45 7.31
CA LEU A 366 -16.47 13.24 8.47
C LEU A 366 -15.82 14.56 8.04
N ILE A 367 -14.90 14.52 7.08
CA ILE A 367 -14.25 15.72 6.53
C ILE A 367 -15.28 16.68 5.92
N LYS A 368 -16.30 16.16 5.22
CA LYS A 368 -17.35 16.99 4.61
C LYS A 368 -18.16 17.71 5.70
N LYS A 369 -18.59 17.01 6.75
CA LYS A 369 -19.30 17.61 7.88
C LYS A 369 -18.47 18.68 8.59
N SER A 370 -17.19 18.42 8.81
CA SER A 370 -16.27 19.38 9.45
C SER A 370 -15.81 20.53 8.54
N SER A 371 -16.27 20.62 7.28
CA SER A 371 -15.84 21.68 6.35
C SER A 371 -16.84 22.84 6.25
N GLU A 372 -17.84 22.90 7.12
CA GLU A 372 -18.89 23.92 7.06
C GLU A 372 -18.47 25.30 7.62
N SER A 373 -17.30 25.40 8.28
CA SER A 373 -16.68 26.68 8.68
C SER A 373 -15.26 26.85 8.16
N ASP A 374 -14.90 28.07 7.76
CA ASP A 374 -13.60 28.39 7.13
C ASP A 374 -12.39 28.13 8.05
N GLU A 375 -12.50 28.44 9.34
CA GLU A 375 -11.43 28.20 10.33
C GLU A 375 -11.19 26.69 10.54
N LEU A 376 -12.26 25.89 10.48
CA LEU A 376 -12.17 24.43 10.65
C LEU A 376 -11.66 23.76 9.37
N ALA A 377 -11.97 24.33 8.21
CA ALA A 377 -11.49 23.85 6.92
C ALA A 377 -9.96 23.90 6.79
N GLU A 378 -9.29 24.89 7.40
CA GLU A 378 -7.84 24.98 7.45
C GLU A 378 -7.22 23.94 8.39
N LYS A 379 -7.81 23.73 9.57
CA LYS A 379 -7.37 22.73 10.57
C LYS A 379 -7.39 21.29 10.04
N ILE A 380 -8.22 20.97 9.05
CA ILE A 380 -8.35 19.63 8.43
C ILE A 380 -7.73 19.53 7.02
N SER A 381 -6.95 20.52 6.59
CA SER A 381 -6.36 20.58 5.24
C SER A 381 -5.46 19.37 4.92
N PHE A 382 -4.67 18.92 5.90
CA PHE A 382 -3.83 17.72 5.75
C PHE A 382 -4.67 16.46 5.51
N GLU A 383 -5.73 16.28 6.30
CA GLU A 383 -6.64 15.13 6.22
C GLU A 383 -7.42 15.11 4.91
N LYS A 384 -7.80 16.30 4.39
CA LYS A 384 -8.38 16.47 3.04
C LYS A 384 -7.44 15.98 1.95
N ASP A 385 -6.18 16.40 1.97
CA ASP A 385 -5.20 15.98 0.95
C ASP A 385 -4.87 14.48 1.09
N LEU A 386 -4.78 13.99 2.33
CA LEU A 386 -4.53 12.57 2.63
C LEU A 386 -5.65 11.67 2.12
N VAL A 387 -6.93 12.00 2.36
CA VAL A 387 -8.04 11.16 1.87
C VAL A 387 -8.13 11.13 0.35
N LEU A 388 -7.77 12.22 -0.33
CA LEU A 388 -7.70 12.27 -1.79
C LEU A 388 -6.60 11.34 -2.31
N ALA A 389 -5.40 11.40 -1.70
CA ALA A 389 -4.29 10.52 -2.04
C ALA A 389 -4.64 9.04 -1.79
N MET A 390 -5.18 8.71 -0.61
CA MET A 390 -5.58 7.36 -0.26
C MET A 390 -6.71 6.84 -1.15
N THR A 391 -7.66 7.68 -1.56
CA THR A 391 -8.71 7.27 -2.50
C THR A 391 -8.13 6.88 -3.86
N ALA A 392 -7.25 7.70 -4.41
CA ALA A 392 -6.58 7.40 -5.67
C ALA A 392 -5.74 6.13 -5.55
N CYS A 393 -5.01 5.97 -4.44
CA CYS A 393 -4.19 4.80 -4.14
C CYS A 393 -5.02 3.52 -4.00
N PHE A 394 -6.17 3.56 -3.32
CA PHE A 394 -7.06 2.41 -3.17
C PHE A 394 -7.51 1.86 -4.52
N TRP A 395 -8.05 2.71 -5.39
CA TRP A 395 -8.52 2.28 -6.71
C TRP A 395 -7.36 1.84 -7.61
N MET A 396 -6.22 2.51 -7.48
CA MET A 396 -5.00 2.08 -8.13
C MET A 396 -4.59 0.66 -7.68
N TYR A 397 -4.62 0.36 -6.38
CA TYR A 397 -4.32 -0.98 -5.85
C TYR A 397 -5.33 -2.02 -6.33
N VAL A 398 -6.63 -1.71 -6.34
CA VAL A 398 -7.68 -2.62 -6.86
C VAL A 398 -7.39 -3.02 -8.30
N VAL A 399 -7.04 -2.05 -9.16
CA VAL A 399 -6.76 -2.30 -10.58
C VAL A 399 -5.40 -2.97 -10.78
N TYR A 400 -4.37 -2.55 -10.04
CA TYR A 400 -3.04 -3.15 -10.14
C TYR A 400 -3.03 -4.61 -9.68
N SER A 401 -3.83 -4.95 -8.66
CA SER A 401 -4.02 -6.32 -8.14
C SER A 401 -4.57 -7.31 -9.18
N ILE A 402 -5.10 -6.84 -10.31
CA ILE A 402 -5.50 -7.70 -11.44
C ILE A 402 -4.25 -8.29 -12.13
N ASN A 403 -3.13 -7.56 -12.10
CA ASN A 403 -1.88 -7.93 -12.78
C ASN A 403 -0.71 -8.13 -11.78
N TYR A 404 -1.02 -8.27 -10.49
CA TYR A 404 -0.02 -8.31 -9.42
C TYR A 404 -0.53 -9.13 -8.23
N TRP A 405 0.37 -9.90 -7.62
CA TRP A 405 0.10 -10.70 -6.41
C TRP A 405 0.22 -9.86 -5.14
N GLY A 406 -0.13 -10.39 -3.98
CA GLY A 406 -0.07 -9.60 -2.76
C GLY A 406 -0.51 -10.22 -1.45
N LEU A 407 -0.91 -11.49 -1.38
CA LEU A 407 -1.36 -12.06 -0.10
C LEU A 407 -0.26 -11.99 0.98
N SER A 408 0.99 -12.28 0.61
CA SER A 408 2.16 -12.19 1.50
C SER A 408 2.99 -10.93 1.26
N VAL A 409 2.37 -9.85 0.76
CA VAL A 409 3.05 -8.57 0.52
C VAL A 409 2.40 -7.46 1.35
N TYR A 410 3.23 -6.56 1.90
CA TYR A 410 2.80 -5.57 2.89
C TYR A 410 1.71 -4.57 2.44
N TYR A 411 1.52 -4.33 1.14
CA TYR A 411 0.89 -3.09 0.67
C TYR A 411 -0.59 -2.95 1.07
N TRP A 412 -1.39 -4.00 0.96
CA TRP A 412 -2.79 -3.97 1.40
C TRP A 412 -2.91 -3.89 2.93
N TYR A 413 -1.99 -4.51 3.66
CA TYR A 413 -1.94 -4.50 5.13
C TYR A 413 -1.56 -3.11 5.66
N LEU A 414 -0.48 -2.53 5.12
CA LEU A 414 -0.07 -1.17 5.46
C LEU A 414 -1.16 -0.17 5.12
N PHE A 415 -1.74 -0.26 3.92
CA PHE A 415 -2.81 0.63 3.48
C PHE A 415 -4.08 0.49 4.33
N GLY A 416 -4.45 -0.74 4.69
CA GLY A 416 -5.58 -1.00 5.59
C GLY A 416 -5.36 -0.43 6.99
N GLY A 417 -4.14 -0.58 7.53
CA GLY A 417 -3.75 0.01 8.81
C GLY A 417 -3.78 1.54 8.77
N LEU A 418 -3.27 2.14 7.69
CA LEU A 418 -3.31 3.58 7.45
C LEU A 418 -4.76 4.11 7.37
N CYS A 419 -5.64 3.41 6.64
CA CYS A 419 -7.07 3.76 6.56
C CYS A 419 -7.73 3.71 7.94
N ALA A 420 -7.55 2.60 8.67
CA ALA A 420 -8.16 2.43 9.99
C ALA A 420 -7.67 3.49 10.99
N VAL A 421 -6.36 3.78 11.00
CA VAL A 421 -5.79 4.76 11.92
C VAL A 421 -6.21 6.19 11.57
N THR A 422 -6.31 6.51 10.28
CA THR A 422 -6.79 7.82 9.82
C THR A 422 -8.26 8.01 10.18
N THR A 423 -9.10 6.97 10.04
CA THR A 423 -10.50 7.01 10.50
C THR A 423 -10.57 7.29 12.00
N LEU A 424 -9.84 6.54 12.83
CA LEU A 424 -9.83 6.73 14.28
C LEU A 424 -9.39 8.15 14.69
N LEU A 425 -8.32 8.66 14.08
CA LEU A 425 -7.80 10.00 14.40
C LEU A 425 -8.77 11.10 14.00
N ILE A 426 -9.43 10.96 12.85
CA ILE A 426 -10.43 11.95 12.39
C ILE A 426 -11.69 11.88 13.22
N GLU A 427 -12.15 10.68 13.62
CA GLU A 427 -13.30 10.54 14.53
C GLU A 427 -13.01 11.21 15.87
N ARG A 428 -11.84 10.96 16.47
CA ARG A 428 -11.41 11.62 17.71
C ARG A 428 -11.39 13.14 17.56
N LYS A 429 -10.87 13.64 16.43
CA LYS A 429 -10.80 15.08 16.15
C LYS A 429 -12.20 15.69 15.95
N ALA A 430 -13.07 15.01 15.22
CA ALA A 430 -14.46 15.44 15.01
C ALA A 430 -15.20 15.52 16.36
N THR A 431 -15.08 14.49 17.20
CA THR A 431 -15.68 14.51 18.54
C THR A 431 -15.13 15.64 19.41
N SER A 432 -13.83 15.94 19.36
CA SER A 432 -13.29 17.09 20.12
C SER A 432 -13.85 18.43 19.63
N ILE A 433 -14.07 18.58 18.32
CA ILE A 433 -14.64 19.81 17.75
C ILE A 433 -16.11 19.97 18.15
N ASP A 434 -16.90 18.90 18.07
CA ASP A 434 -18.32 18.93 18.43
C ASP A 434 -18.50 19.31 19.91
N LEU A 435 -17.62 18.79 20.79
CA LEU A 435 -17.61 19.12 22.21
C LEU A 435 -17.20 20.58 22.48
N GLU A 436 -16.17 21.10 21.80
CA GLU A 436 -15.78 22.52 21.91
C GLU A 436 -16.92 23.45 21.47
N GLN A 437 -17.71 23.06 20.47
CA GLN A 437 -18.87 23.82 20.02
C GLN A 437 -20.02 23.77 21.04
N GLU A 438 -20.28 22.61 21.66
CA GLU A 438 -21.27 22.48 22.74
C GLU A 438 -20.91 23.31 23.97
N ASP A 439 -19.64 23.33 24.40
CA ASP A 439 -19.20 24.11 25.57
C ASP A 439 -19.28 25.62 25.31
N LYS A 440 -18.97 26.06 24.09
CA LYS A 440 -19.22 27.45 23.65
C LYS A 440 -20.70 27.80 23.65
N ALA A 441 -21.57 26.90 23.18
CA ALA A 441 -23.01 27.12 23.15
C ALA A 441 -23.65 27.16 24.56
N LYS A 442 -23.05 26.44 25.53
CA LYS A 442 -23.46 26.45 26.95
C LYS A 442 -22.87 27.61 27.76
N GLY A 443 -22.11 28.52 27.14
CA GLY A 443 -21.55 29.71 27.79
C GLY A 443 -20.56 29.40 28.92
N THR A 444 -19.88 28.24 28.86
CA THR A 444 -18.97 27.77 29.92
C THR A 444 -17.50 28.11 29.62
N LEU A 445 -17.25 28.95 28.61
CA LEU A 445 -15.94 29.43 28.19
C LEU A 445 -15.93 30.96 28.03
#